data_AF-A0A8D5AM78-F1
#
_entry.id   AF-A0A8D5AM78-F1
#
_cell.length_a   1.000
_cell.length_b   1.000
_cell.length_c   1.000
_cell.angle_alpha   90.00
_cell.angle_beta   90.00
_cell.angle_gamma   90.00
#
_symmetry.space_group_name_H-M   'P 1'
#
loop_
_entity.id
_entity.type
_entity.pdbx_description
1 polymer ?
#
loop_
_entity_poly.entity_id
_entity_poly.type
_entity_poly.pdbx_seq_one_letter_code
_entity_poly.pdbx_strand_id
1 'polypeptide(L)'
;MHPALAVAVGGAVGSVARYWTSLAVYQWLGRDFPYGTLAVNVAGGLLMGFLTELLVARYAVAVEWRLLVLVGFLGGFTTFSTFSMDTWILLQEGEFAKAGLNALASVLLCLVAVWIGLHLARWGFEEEWRRWATMESYGARLVVLAGLAYGLGLATAGVATHMGWGGDKQAWLVLGGLALLAPGGAWYLASAAGAAEASALLLTFLYSAALASGGLWFGLVSGQRL
;
A
#
# COMPACT_ATOMS: atom_id res chain seq x y z
N MET A 1 24.57 -7.71 2.27
CA MET A 1 24.62 -9.20 2.31
C MET A 1 24.99 -9.67 0.91
N HIS A 2 25.90 -10.63 0.72
CA HIS A 2 26.22 -11.08 -0.64
C HIS A 2 24.96 -11.72 -1.27
N PRO A 3 24.56 -11.37 -2.51
CA PRO A 3 23.33 -11.87 -3.15
C PRO A 3 23.16 -13.39 -3.09
N ALA A 4 24.26 -14.14 -3.27
CA ALA A 4 24.25 -15.60 -3.19
C ALA A 4 23.89 -16.14 -1.79
N LEU A 5 24.29 -15.45 -0.71
CA LEU A 5 23.91 -15.84 0.65
C LEU A 5 22.40 -15.67 0.88
N ALA A 6 21.80 -14.65 0.28
CA ALA A 6 20.35 -14.43 0.32
C ALA A 6 19.60 -15.62 -0.28
N VAL A 7 20.02 -16.01 -1.48
CA VAL A 7 19.46 -17.15 -2.22
C VAL A 7 19.69 -18.45 -1.45
N ALA A 8 20.89 -18.67 -0.91
CA ALA A 8 21.23 -19.89 -0.16
C ALA A 8 20.38 -20.05 1.11
N VAL A 9 20.26 -18.99 1.92
CA VAL A 9 19.43 -19.01 3.14
C VAL A 9 17.96 -19.20 2.79
N GLY A 10 17.44 -18.44 1.82
CA GLY A 10 16.08 -18.59 1.35
C GLY A 10 15.80 -20.02 0.84
N GLY A 11 16.67 -20.57 0.00
CA GLY A 11 16.53 -21.91 -0.57
C GLY A 11 16.58 -23.02 0.46
N ALA A 12 17.45 -22.91 1.46
CA ALA A 12 17.50 -23.85 2.58
C ALA A 12 16.16 -23.86 3.33
N VAL A 13 15.64 -22.69 3.70
CA VAL A 13 14.35 -22.58 4.39
C VAL A 13 13.19 -23.06 3.50
N GLY A 14 13.19 -22.69 2.22
CA GLY A 14 12.16 -23.08 1.25
C GLY A 14 12.09 -24.60 1.06
N SER A 15 13.23 -25.26 0.91
CA SER A 15 13.28 -26.71 0.72
C SER A 15 12.82 -27.50 1.96
N VAL A 16 13.15 -27.01 3.16
CA VAL A 16 12.64 -27.57 4.42
C VAL A 16 11.12 -27.35 4.55
N ALA A 17 10.63 -26.16 4.22
CA ALA A 17 9.19 -25.86 4.22
C ALA A 17 8.42 -26.75 3.23
N ARG A 18 8.99 -26.98 2.05
CA ARG A 18 8.42 -27.91 1.04
C ARG A 18 8.31 -29.32 1.59
N TYR A 19 9.35 -29.82 2.26
CA TYR A 19 9.37 -31.16 2.84
C TYR A 19 8.21 -31.34 3.84
N TRP A 20 8.09 -30.44 4.81
CA TRP A 20 7.05 -30.52 5.83
C TRP A 20 5.64 -30.33 5.26
N THR A 21 5.48 -29.39 4.32
CA THR A 21 4.18 -29.13 3.69
C THR A 21 3.73 -30.34 2.87
N SER A 22 4.63 -30.92 2.07
CA SER A 22 4.32 -32.13 1.29
C SER A 22 3.92 -33.29 2.22
N LEU A 23 4.66 -33.49 3.32
CA LEU A 23 4.36 -34.53 4.29
C LEU A 23 2.99 -34.34 4.94
N ALA A 24 2.65 -33.11 5.34
CA ALA A 24 1.36 -32.77 5.94
C ALA A 24 0.22 -33.04 4.94
N VAL A 25 0.37 -32.64 3.69
CA VAL A 25 -0.63 -32.88 2.64
C VAL A 25 -0.84 -34.38 2.41
N TYR A 26 0.24 -35.17 2.37
CA TYR A 26 0.14 -36.62 2.22
C TYR A 26 -0.54 -37.32 3.40
N GLN A 27 -0.47 -36.76 4.61
CA GLN A 27 -1.20 -37.31 5.75
C GLN A 27 -2.72 -37.15 5.61
N TRP A 28 -3.19 -36.11 4.91
CA TRP A 28 -4.61 -35.80 4.79
C TRP A 28 -5.24 -36.38 3.53
N LEU A 29 -4.53 -36.33 2.40
CA LEU A 29 -5.05 -36.72 1.08
C LEU A 29 -4.52 -38.07 0.60
N GLY A 30 -3.62 -38.70 1.36
CA GLY A 30 -2.98 -39.95 0.97
C GLY A 30 -1.86 -39.75 -0.06
N ARG A 31 -1.35 -40.86 -0.60
CA ARG A 31 -0.21 -40.91 -1.53
C ARG A 31 -0.55 -41.47 -2.92
N ASP A 32 -1.83 -41.72 -3.19
CA ASP A 32 -2.29 -42.31 -4.45
C ASP A 32 -2.20 -41.34 -5.65
N PHE A 33 -1.94 -40.06 -5.36
CA PHE A 33 -1.69 -38.99 -6.30
C PHE A 33 -0.70 -37.99 -5.66
N PRO A 34 0.15 -37.29 -6.44
CA PRO A 34 1.17 -36.37 -5.93
C PRO A 34 0.60 -35.04 -5.40
N TYR A 35 -0.35 -35.11 -4.46
CA TYR A 35 -0.99 -33.95 -3.85
C TYR A 35 0.00 -33.02 -3.16
N GLY A 36 1.03 -33.56 -2.51
CA GLY A 36 2.07 -32.76 -1.85
C GLY A 36 2.80 -31.86 -2.84
N THR A 37 3.28 -32.43 -3.95
CA THR A 37 3.96 -31.70 -5.03
C THR A 37 3.03 -30.67 -5.68
N LEU A 38 1.77 -31.02 -5.95
CA LEU A 38 0.80 -30.09 -6.50
C LEU A 38 0.54 -28.91 -5.56
N ALA A 39 0.35 -29.18 -4.26
CA ALA A 39 0.04 -28.17 -3.26
C ALA A 39 1.17 -27.16 -3.09
N VAL A 40 2.43 -27.62 -2.97
CA VAL A 40 3.58 -26.70 -2.82
C VAL A 40 3.79 -25.85 -4.06
N ASN A 41 3.58 -26.40 -5.26
CA ASN A 41 3.72 -25.66 -6.50
C ASN A 41 2.61 -24.62 -6.69
N VAL A 42 1.35 -24.97 -6.42
CA VAL A 42 0.21 -24.05 -6.53
C VAL A 42 0.29 -22.94 -5.48
N ALA A 43 0.57 -23.29 -4.22
CA ALA A 43 0.76 -22.30 -3.16
C ALA A 43 1.97 -21.40 -3.43
N GLY A 44 3.08 -21.98 -3.91
CA GLY A 44 4.27 -21.23 -4.29
C GLY A 44 4.01 -20.30 -5.47
N GLY A 45 3.24 -20.72 -6.47
CA GLY A 45 2.81 -19.88 -7.59
C GLY A 45 1.94 -18.70 -7.13
N LEU A 46 0.97 -18.94 -6.25
CA LEU A 46 0.15 -17.89 -5.64
C LEU A 46 1.01 -16.84 -4.93
N LEU A 47 1.91 -17.31 -4.05
CA LEU A 47 2.83 -16.44 -3.32
C LEU A 47 3.79 -15.71 -4.26
N MET A 48 4.27 -16.36 -5.32
CA MET A 48 5.15 -15.74 -6.31
C MET A 48 4.46 -14.56 -7.00
N GLY A 49 3.22 -14.74 -7.46
CA GLY A 49 2.44 -13.66 -8.05
C GLY A 49 2.23 -12.49 -7.08
N PHE A 50 1.75 -12.80 -5.88
CA PHE A 50 1.47 -11.79 -4.85
C PHE A 50 2.71 -11.01 -4.43
N LEU A 51 3.79 -11.71 -4.09
CA LEU A 51 5.01 -11.09 -3.58
C LEU A 51 5.81 -10.38 -4.68
N THR A 52 5.70 -10.81 -5.94
CA THR A 52 6.35 -10.07 -7.04
C THR A 52 5.73 -8.68 -7.20
N GLU A 53 4.41 -8.57 -7.23
CA GLU A 53 3.74 -7.27 -7.29
C GLU A 53 4.12 -6.41 -6.08
N LEU A 54 4.06 -6.98 -4.87
CA LEU A 54 4.35 -6.27 -3.63
C LEU A 54 5.80 -5.74 -3.55
N LEU A 55 6.76 -6.65 -3.73
CA LEU A 55 8.17 -6.37 -3.45
C LEU A 55 8.86 -5.65 -4.61
N VAL A 56 8.44 -5.92 -5.85
CA VAL A 56 9.08 -5.36 -7.05
C VAL A 56 8.34 -4.13 -7.53
N ALA A 57 7.02 -4.23 -7.73
CA ALA A 57 6.26 -3.15 -8.38
C ALA A 57 5.84 -2.04 -7.40
N ARG A 58 5.60 -2.36 -6.12
CA ARG A 58 5.03 -1.40 -5.16
C ARG A 58 6.05 -0.81 -4.19
N TYR A 59 6.74 -1.65 -3.43
CA TYR A 59 7.61 -1.15 -2.35
C TYR A 59 9.08 -0.97 -2.71
N ALA A 60 9.48 -1.27 -3.96
CA ALA A 60 10.87 -1.16 -4.43
C ALA A 60 11.88 -1.76 -3.43
N VAL A 61 11.57 -2.94 -2.89
CA VAL A 61 12.36 -3.57 -1.82
C VAL A 61 13.78 -3.86 -2.30
N ALA A 62 14.76 -3.72 -1.40
CA ALA A 62 16.16 -3.97 -1.71
C ALA A 62 16.37 -5.36 -2.34
N VAL A 63 17.34 -5.43 -3.26
CA VAL A 63 17.54 -6.60 -4.14
C VAL A 63 17.82 -7.88 -3.35
N GLU A 64 18.53 -7.79 -2.24
CA GLU A 64 18.90 -8.92 -1.39
C GLU A 64 17.67 -9.60 -0.81
N TRP A 65 16.68 -8.84 -0.36
CA TRP A 65 15.43 -9.38 0.17
C TRP A 65 14.56 -10.00 -0.92
N ARG A 66 14.53 -9.39 -2.11
CA ARG A 66 13.87 -9.97 -3.27
C ARG A 66 14.49 -11.31 -3.66
N LEU A 67 15.81 -11.40 -3.67
CA LEU A 67 16.53 -12.65 -3.95
C LEU A 67 16.32 -13.69 -2.85
N LEU A 68 16.31 -13.30 -1.58
CA LEU A 68 16.03 -14.21 -0.47
C LEU A 68 14.66 -14.86 -0.62
N VAL A 69 13.63 -14.06 -0.88
CA VAL A 69 12.24 -14.53 -0.87
C VAL A 69 11.84 -15.15 -2.21
N LEU A 70 12.00 -14.42 -3.31
CA LEU A 70 11.49 -14.84 -4.62
C LEU A 70 12.36 -15.93 -5.25
N VAL A 71 13.68 -15.78 -5.19
CA VAL A 71 14.60 -16.73 -5.81
C VAL A 71 14.97 -17.86 -4.85
N GLY A 72 15.33 -17.52 -3.61
CA GLY A 72 15.70 -18.48 -2.59
C GLY A 72 14.48 -19.27 -2.09
N PHE A 73 13.65 -18.64 -1.27
CA PHE A 73 12.55 -19.33 -0.57
C PHE A 73 11.55 -19.96 -1.54
N LEU A 74 10.94 -19.18 -2.44
CA LEU A 74 9.95 -19.72 -3.37
C LEU A 74 10.56 -20.70 -4.38
N GLY A 75 11.82 -20.49 -4.78
CA GLY A 75 12.54 -21.43 -5.63
C GLY A 75 12.83 -22.78 -4.94
N GLY A 76 13.14 -22.78 -3.63
CA GLY A 76 13.30 -24.00 -2.84
C GLY A 76 11.97 -24.65 -2.41
N PHE A 77 10.93 -23.83 -2.22
CA PHE A 77 9.60 -24.25 -1.81
C PHE A 77 8.82 -24.95 -2.92
N THR A 78 9.03 -24.53 -4.16
CA THR A 78 8.44 -25.15 -5.36
C THR A 78 9.41 -26.18 -5.97
N THR A 79 8.90 -27.08 -6.81
CA THR A 79 9.72 -28.07 -7.48
C THR A 79 9.11 -28.56 -8.79
N PHE A 80 9.83 -28.36 -9.89
CA PHE A 80 9.51 -28.97 -11.17
C PHE A 80 10.11 -30.38 -11.30
N SER A 81 11.27 -30.64 -10.69
CA SER A 81 11.93 -31.95 -10.78
C SER A 81 11.13 -33.06 -10.10
N THR A 82 10.57 -32.80 -8.91
CA THR A 82 9.70 -33.78 -8.24
C THR A 82 8.40 -33.99 -9.02
N PHE A 83 7.79 -32.92 -9.55
CA PHE A 83 6.63 -33.02 -10.44
C PHE A 83 6.88 -33.95 -11.65
N SER A 84 8.02 -33.78 -12.32
CA SER A 84 8.39 -34.62 -13.46
C SER A 84 8.58 -36.07 -13.06
N MET A 85 9.22 -36.33 -11.92
CA MET A 85 9.44 -37.68 -11.41
C MET A 85 8.11 -38.35 -11.00
N ASP A 86 7.24 -37.65 -10.29
CA ASP A 86 5.92 -38.15 -9.89
C ASP A 86 5.07 -38.50 -11.13
N THR A 87 5.10 -37.64 -12.15
CA THR A 87 4.40 -37.89 -13.42
C THR A 87 4.99 -39.11 -14.14
N TRP A 88 6.32 -39.24 -14.15
CA TRP A 88 7.00 -40.37 -14.76
C TRP A 88 6.67 -41.69 -14.04
N ILE A 89 6.63 -41.70 -12.71
CA ILE A 89 6.26 -42.87 -11.92
C ILE A 89 4.83 -43.31 -12.26
N LEU A 90 3.87 -42.39 -12.33
CA LEU A 90 2.50 -42.70 -12.73
C LEU A 90 2.42 -43.31 -14.14
N LEU A 91 3.25 -42.85 -15.08
CA LEU A 91 3.35 -43.46 -16.41
C LEU A 91 3.91 -44.88 -16.36
N GLN A 92 4.92 -45.13 -15.52
CA GLN A 92 5.50 -46.47 -15.34
C GLN A 92 4.51 -47.45 -14.71
N GLU A 93 3.65 -46.97 -13.81
CA GLU A 93 2.60 -47.76 -13.15
C GLU A 93 1.38 -48.02 -14.06
N GLY A 94 1.35 -47.46 -15.27
CA GLY A 94 0.22 -47.59 -16.20
C GLY A 94 -0.97 -46.68 -15.86
N GLU A 95 -0.81 -45.79 -14.88
CA GLU A 95 -1.81 -44.84 -14.41
C GLU A 95 -1.89 -43.59 -15.32
N PHE A 96 -2.08 -43.80 -16.63
CA PHE A 96 -2.02 -42.76 -17.65
C PHE A 96 -2.98 -41.59 -17.40
N ALA A 97 -4.18 -41.87 -16.88
CA ALA A 97 -5.16 -40.84 -16.54
C ALA A 97 -4.63 -39.93 -15.41
N LYS A 98 -4.03 -40.50 -14.36
CA LYS A 98 -3.44 -39.73 -13.27
C LYS A 98 -2.20 -38.96 -13.73
N ALA A 99 -1.35 -39.56 -14.55
CA ALA A 99 -0.19 -38.88 -15.13
C ALA A 99 -0.61 -37.64 -15.95
N GLY A 100 -1.59 -37.81 -16.85
CA GLY A 100 -2.15 -36.71 -17.64
C GLY A 100 -2.79 -35.64 -16.77
N LEU A 101 -3.56 -36.03 -15.75
CA LEU A 101 -4.14 -35.11 -14.78
C LEU A 101 -3.06 -34.33 -14.02
N ASN A 102 -2.02 -35.00 -13.52
CA ASN A 102 -0.93 -34.33 -12.80
C ASN A 102 -0.21 -33.32 -13.68
N ALA A 103 0.11 -33.68 -14.92
CA ALA A 103 0.77 -32.80 -15.89
C ALA A 103 -0.07 -31.54 -16.16
N LEU A 104 -1.34 -31.72 -16.53
CA LEU A 104 -2.22 -30.60 -16.88
C LEU A 104 -2.58 -29.75 -15.66
N ALA A 105 -2.96 -30.38 -14.54
CA ALA A 105 -3.33 -29.67 -13.32
C ALA A 105 -2.15 -28.86 -12.77
N SER A 106 -0.94 -29.44 -12.73
CA SER A 106 0.24 -28.71 -12.23
C SER A 106 0.50 -27.44 -13.03
N VAL A 107 0.47 -27.50 -14.37
CA VAL A 107 0.71 -26.33 -15.21
C VAL A 107 -0.41 -25.31 -15.08
N LEU A 108 -1.66 -25.73 -15.27
CA LEU A 108 -2.81 -24.82 -15.30
C LEU A 108 -3.06 -24.17 -13.94
N LEU A 109 -3.05 -24.95 -12.86
CA LEU A 109 -3.30 -24.42 -11.52
C LEU A 109 -2.17 -23.49 -11.06
N CYS A 110 -0.91 -23.75 -11.41
CA CYS A 110 0.17 -22.82 -11.08
C CYS A 110 0.04 -21.50 -11.84
N LEU A 111 -0.29 -21.52 -13.13
CA LEU A 111 -0.51 -20.30 -13.91
C LEU A 111 -1.69 -19.49 -13.36
N VAL A 112 -2.81 -20.16 -13.05
CA VAL A 112 -3.98 -19.53 -12.43
C VAL A 112 -3.61 -18.97 -11.05
N ALA A 113 -2.86 -19.70 -10.23
CA ALA A 113 -2.44 -19.25 -8.91
C ALA A 113 -1.57 -17.99 -8.99
N VAL A 114 -0.58 -17.94 -9.89
CA VAL A 114 0.22 -16.73 -10.13
C VAL A 114 -0.67 -15.56 -10.54
N TRP A 115 -1.60 -15.77 -11.47
CA TRP A 115 -2.53 -14.75 -11.92
C TRP A 115 -3.41 -14.22 -10.78
N ILE A 116 -3.98 -15.11 -9.96
CA ILE A 116 -4.74 -14.75 -8.76
C ILE A 116 -3.86 -13.95 -7.80
N GLY A 117 -2.64 -14.40 -7.53
CA GLY A 117 -1.71 -13.73 -6.61
C GLY A 117 -1.41 -12.28 -7.04
N LEU A 118 -1.16 -12.06 -8.32
CA LEU A 118 -0.95 -10.73 -8.89
C LEU A 118 -2.18 -9.83 -8.69
N HIS A 119 -3.38 -10.33 -8.96
CA HIS A 119 -4.62 -9.55 -8.81
C HIS A 119 -4.99 -9.28 -7.36
N LEU A 120 -4.78 -10.24 -6.46
CA LEU A 120 -5.01 -10.03 -5.03
C LEU A 120 -4.10 -8.93 -4.48
N ALA A 121 -2.83 -8.92 -4.87
CA ALA A 121 -1.92 -7.87 -4.49
C ALA A 121 -2.40 -6.49 -5.01
N ARG A 122 -2.79 -6.40 -6.29
CA ARG A 122 -3.28 -5.14 -6.87
C ARG A 122 -4.57 -4.65 -6.22
N TRP A 123 -5.54 -5.54 -6.04
CA TRP A 123 -6.85 -5.19 -5.49
C TRP A 123 -6.74 -4.63 -4.07
N GLY A 124 -5.89 -5.22 -3.22
CA GLY A 124 -5.65 -4.71 -1.86
C GLY A 124 -5.17 -3.26 -1.83
N PHE A 125 -4.41 -2.82 -2.83
CA PHE A 125 -3.94 -1.43 -2.94
C PHE A 125 -4.89 -0.51 -3.70
N GLU A 126 -5.62 -1.05 -4.68
CA GLU A 126 -6.64 -0.28 -5.40
C GLU A 126 -7.72 0.19 -4.42
N GLU A 127 -8.08 -0.61 -3.41
CA GLU A 127 -8.99 -0.17 -2.34
C GLU A 127 -8.42 0.94 -1.46
N GLU A 128 -7.13 0.90 -1.09
CA GLU A 128 -6.50 1.99 -0.32
C GLU A 128 -6.45 3.28 -1.14
N TRP A 129 -6.02 3.20 -2.40
CA TRP A 129 -6.02 4.34 -3.29
C TRP A 129 -7.43 4.87 -3.54
N ARG A 130 -8.41 3.98 -3.74
CA ARG A 130 -9.80 4.35 -3.96
C ARG A 130 -10.43 4.94 -2.69
N ARG A 131 -10.08 4.47 -1.49
CA ARG A 131 -10.44 5.12 -0.21
C ARG A 131 -9.85 6.51 -0.10
N TRP A 132 -8.58 6.69 -0.46
CA TRP A 132 -7.94 8.01 -0.49
C TRP A 132 -8.58 8.93 -1.54
N ALA A 133 -8.85 8.42 -2.74
CA ALA A 133 -9.46 9.12 -3.86
C ALA A 133 -10.98 9.37 -3.72
N THR A 134 -11.63 8.74 -2.74
CA THR A 134 -13.04 8.99 -2.36
C THR A 134 -13.17 9.76 -1.05
N MET A 135 -12.06 10.17 -0.40
CA MET A 135 -12.12 11.16 0.68
C MET A 135 -12.77 12.44 0.12
N GLU A 136 -13.99 12.73 0.56
CA GLU A 136 -14.84 13.85 0.09
C GLU A 136 -14.25 15.21 0.42
N SER A 137 -13.44 15.32 1.47
CA SER A 137 -12.82 16.59 1.84
C SER A 137 -11.47 16.76 1.11
N TYR A 138 -11.42 17.76 0.22
CA TYR A 138 -10.18 18.27 -0.37
C TYR A 138 -9.07 18.51 0.69
N GLY A 139 -9.47 18.89 1.91
CA GLY A 139 -8.56 19.08 3.04
C GLY A 139 -7.81 17.82 3.49
N ALA A 140 -8.45 16.64 3.48
CA ALA A 140 -7.76 15.40 3.88
C ALA A 140 -6.67 15.01 2.87
N ARG A 141 -6.91 15.24 1.57
CA ARG A 141 -5.92 14.99 0.51
C ARG A 141 -4.75 15.96 0.60
N LEU A 142 -5.01 17.24 0.88
CA LEU A 142 -3.98 18.27 1.06
C LEU A 142 -3.07 17.99 2.26
N VAL A 143 -3.61 17.51 3.37
CA VAL A 143 -2.82 17.15 4.56
C VAL A 143 -1.88 15.97 4.28
N VAL A 144 -2.37 14.94 3.57
CA VAL A 144 -1.54 13.78 3.21
C VAL A 144 -0.46 14.15 2.20
N LEU A 145 -0.80 14.95 1.18
CA LEU A 145 0.18 15.44 0.19
C LEU A 145 1.23 16.35 0.84
N ALA A 146 0.84 17.22 1.77
CA ALA A 146 1.76 18.05 2.54
C ALA A 146 2.69 17.19 3.43
N GLY A 147 2.17 16.13 4.05
CA GLY A 147 2.97 15.18 4.83
C GLY A 147 3.99 14.41 3.98
N LEU A 148 3.60 13.97 2.78
CA LEU A 148 4.49 13.28 1.84
C LEU A 148 5.57 14.21 1.27
N ALA A 149 5.22 15.45 0.92
CA ALA A 149 6.18 16.45 0.47
C ALA A 149 7.20 16.83 1.56
N TYR A 150 6.76 16.88 2.82
CA TYR A 150 7.63 17.11 3.98
C TYR A 150 8.57 15.92 4.23
N GLY A 151 8.06 14.68 4.19
CA GLY A 151 8.86 13.47 4.38
C GLY A 151 9.91 13.24 3.30
N LEU A 152 9.68 13.75 2.08
CA LEU A 152 10.64 13.70 0.96
C LEU A 152 11.66 14.87 0.98
N GLY A 153 11.61 15.75 1.98
CA GLY A 153 12.51 16.90 2.08
C GLY A 153 12.32 17.96 0.98
N LEU A 154 11.21 17.91 0.25
CA LEU A 154 10.89 18.83 -0.85
C LEU A 154 10.36 20.18 -0.35
N ALA A 155 10.07 20.30 0.95
CA ALA A 155 9.69 21.54 1.62
C ALA A 155 10.80 21.96 2.59
N THR A 156 11.62 22.95 2.20
CA THR A 156 12.60 23.56 3.09
C THR A 156 12.01 24.76 3.83
N ALA A 157 12.12 24.70 5.16
CA ALA A 157 12.07 25.79 6.15
C ALA A 157 10.75 26.57 6.35
N GLY A 158 10.14 26.36 7.54
CA GLY A 158 9.30 27.35 8.22
C GLY A 158 7.80 27.02 8.33
N VAL A 159 7.44 25.96 9.07
CA VAL A 159 6.03 25.72 9.41
C VAL A 159 5.86 25.85 10.93
N ALA A 160 5.18 26.92 11.37
CA ALA A 160 4.54 26.96 12.67
C ALA A 160 3.17 26.28 12.53
N THR A 161 2.99 25.13 13.16
CA THR A 161 1.71 24.40 13.17
C THR A 161 0.79 24.99 14.24
N HIS A 162 -0.22 25.77 13.83
CA HIS A 162 -1.40 25.99 14.67
C HIS A 162 -2.57 25.18 14.10
N MET A 163 -2.91 24.07 14.74
CA MET A 163 -4.15 23.33 14.47
C MET A 163 -5.27 23.93 15.33
N GLY A 164 -6.26 24.56 14.71
CA GLY A 164 -7.49 25.01 15.34
C GLY A 164 -8.70 24.38 14.65
N TRP A 165 -9.66 23.89 15.44
CA TRP A 165 -10.92 23.32 14.96
C TRP A 165 -12.05 24.32 15.28
N GLY A 166 -12.69 24.88 14.25
CA GLY A 166 -13.84 25.78 14.36
C GLY A 166 -15.04 25.21 13.61
N GLY A 167 -16.25 25.41 14.16
CA GLY A 167 -17.51 24.88 13.66
C GLY A 167 -17.79 25.25 12.20
N ASP A 168 -18.43 24.29 11.50
CA ASP A 168 -18.60 24.14 10.06
C ASP A 168 -17.33 23.82 9.24
N LYS A 169 -16.87 22.57 9.43
CA LYS A 169 -16.12 21.70 8.49
C LYS A 169 -15.11 22.38 7.54
N GLN A 170 -14.22 23.23 8.03
CA GLN A 170 -13.08 23.70 7.25
C GLN A 170 -11.78 23.64 8.06
N ALA A 171 -10.79 22.94 7.52
CA ALA A 171 -9.41 22.92 8.02
C ALA A 171 -8.55 23.81 7.12
N TRP A 172 -7.84 24.76 7.71
CA TRP A 172 -6.95 25.67 6.98
C TRP A 172 -5.49 25.35 7.28
N LEU A 173 -4.69 25.19 6.21
CA LEU A 173 -3.25 24.95 6.29
C LEU A 173 -2.53 26.23 5.83
N VAL A 174 -1.87 26.93 6.75
CA VAL A 174 -1.01 28.09 6.39
C VAL A 174 0.42 27.56 6.23
N LEU A 175 0.89 27.46 4.98
CA LEU A 175 2.29 27.17 4.68
C LEU A 175 3.08 28.47 4.70
N GLY A 176 4.16 28.51 5.48
CA GLY A 176 5.07 29.64 5.55
C GLY A 176 5.56 30.04 4.15
N GLY A 177 5.20 31.26 3.75
CA GLY A 177 5.85 31.99 2.67
C GLY A 177 5.33 31.81 1.24
N LEU A 178 4.46 30.85 0.94
CA LEU A 178 3.88 30.72 -0.41
C LEU A 178 2.41 30.32 -0.34
N ALA A 179 1.54 31.33 -0.41
CA ALA A 179 0.14 31.14 -0.71
C ALA A 179 0.00 30.71 -2.18
N LEU A 180 -0.29 29.43 -2.42
CA LEU A 180 -0.78 28.97 -3.72
C LEU A 180 -2.27 29.31 -3.83
N LEU A 181 -2.59 30.29 -4.70
CA LEU A 181 -3.94 30.78 -4.96
C LEU A 181 -4.60 30.08 -6.16
N ALA A 182 -5.92 29.88 -6.04
CA ALA A 182 -6.87 29.50 -7.09
C ALA A 182 -7.17 30.71 -8.04
N PRO A 183 -7.92 30.54 -9.15
CA PRO A 183 -7.93 31.51 -10.25
C PRO A 183 -8.78 32.76 -9.92
N GLY A 184 -8.12 33.92 -9.87
CA GLY A 184 -8.71 35.25 -9.69
C GLY A 184 -7.65 36.23 -9.22
N GLY A 185 -7.05 36.98 -10.16
CA GLY A 185 -5.75 37.61 -10.00
C GLY A 185 -5.61 38.74 -8.97
N ALA A 186 -4.43 38.81 -8.36
CA ALA A 186 -3.59 39.99 -8.12
C ALA A 186 -2.34 39.54 -7.32
N TRP A 187 -1.15 39.88 -7.80
CA TRP A 187 0.13 39.41 -7.26
C TRP A 187 0.71 40.37 -6.22
N TYR A 188 1.20 39.87 -5.08
CA TYR A 188 2.12 40.61 -4.22
C TYR A 188 3.20 39.69 -3.65
N LEU A 189 4.45 39.99 -4.01
CA LEU A 189 5.67 39.52 -3.35
C LEU A 189 5.88 40.35 -2.08
N ALA A 190 6.08 39.71 -0.93
CA ALA A 190 6.61 40.36 0.26
C ALA A 190 7.77 39.53 0.81
N SER A 191 8.99 40.00 0.57
CA SER A 191 10.18 39.61 1.32
C SER A 191 10.12 40.17 2.75
N ALA A 192 10.60 39.39 3.71
CA ALA A 192 10.58 39.65 5.15
C ALA A 192 11.00 41.07 5.61
N ALA A 193 10.28 41.64 6.60
CA ALA A 193 10.84 42.38 7.74
C ALA A 193 9.74 42.85 8.74
N GLY A 194 10.03 42.76 10.06
CA GLY A 194 9.58 43.75 11.06
C GLY A 194 8.25 43.51 11.82
N ALA A 195 8.34 43.16 13.10
CA ALA A 195 7.23 42.84 14.02
C ALA A 195 6.28 43.99 14.44
N ALA A 196 6.21 45.10 13.70
CA ALA A 196 5.31 46.23 14.01
C ALA A 196 4.06 46.30 13.11
N GLU A 197 4.08 45.63 11.95
CA GLU A 197 2.96 45.63 10.98
C GLU A 197 1.99 44.46 11.17
N ALA A 198 2.37 43.46 11.97
CA ALA A 198 1.52 42.32 12.35
C ALA A 198 0.27 42.74 13.15
N SER A 199 0.33 43.86 13.89
CA SER A 199 -0.80 44.41 14.63
C SER A 199 -1.86 45.04 13.72
N ALA A 200 -1.46 45.62 12.58
CA ALA A 200 -2.37 46.15 11.57
C ALA A 200 -3.11 45.03 10.83
N LEU A 201 -2.42 43.90 10.56
CA LEU A 201 -3.02 42.70 9.99
C LEU A 201 -4.00 42.02 10.97
N LEU A 202 -3.69 42.00 12.26
CA LEU A 202 -4.58 41.49 13.30
C LEU A 202 -5.87 42.33 13.42
N LEU A 203 -5.74 43.65 13.37
CA LEU A 203 -6.89 44.57 13.41
C LEU A 203 -7.75 44.47 12.14
N THR A 204 -7.12 44.29 10.98
CA THR A 204 -7.84 44.07 9.72
C THR A 204 -8.56 42.70 9.72
N PHE A 205 -7.95 41.68 10.32
CA PHE A 205 -8.54 40.35 10.52
C PHE A 205 -9.74 40.39 11.48
N LEU A 206 -9.63 41.10 12.61
CA LEU A 206 -10.74 41.30 13.55
C LEU A 206 -11.88 42.12 12.95
N TYR A 207 -11.56 43.13 12.15
CA TYR A 207 -12.54 43.95 11.41
C TYR A 207 -13.29 43.12 10.35
N SER A 208 -12.57 42.24 9.65
CA SER A 208 -13.15 41.33 8.64
C SER A 208 -14.01 40.23 9.28
N ALA A 209 -13.63 39.75 10.47
CA ALA A 209 -14.41 38.79 11.25
C ALA A 209 -15.72 39.40 11.81
N ALA A 210 -15.71 40.69 12.15
CA ALA A 210 -16.91 41.42 12.55
C ALA A 210 -17.88 41.69 11.37
N LEU A 211 -17.35 41.82 10.14
CA LEU A 211 -18.16 41.99 8.93
C LEU A 211 -18.69 40.66 8.35
N ALA A 212 -17.96 39.55 8.52
CA ALA A 212 -18.34 38.23 8.04
C ALA A 212 -19.48 37.57 8.85
N SER A 213 -19.82 38.10 10.03
CA SER A 213 -20.95 37.62 10.85
C SER A 213 -22.31 38.17 10.43
N GLY A 214 -22.38 39.13 9.49
CA GLY A 214 -23.53 39.41 8.62
C GLY A 214 -24.94 39.50 9.25
N GLY A 215 -25.08 39.72 10.55
CA GLY A 215 -26.35 39.67 11.28
C GLY A 215 -26.50 40.83 12.26
N LEU A 216 -26.94 41.98 11.77
CA LEU A 216 -27.52 43.06 12.58
C LEU A 216 -29.04 42.94 12.52
N TRP A 217 -29.68 42.29 13.52
CA TRP A 217 -31.08 42.57 13.92
C TRP A 217 -31.35 42.02 15.34
N PHE A 218 -31.40 42.91 16.33
CA PHE A 218 -32.34 42.79 17.44
C PHE A 218 -33.02 44.16 17.62
N GLY A 219 -34.26 44.24 17.16
CA GLY A 219 -35.19 45.34 17.43
C GLY A 219 -36.34 44.86 18.30
N LEU A 220 -36.33 45.29 19.56
CA LEU A 220 -37.46 45.63 20.46
C LEU A 220 -38.43 44.53 20.98
N VAL A 221 -38.45 44.35 22.31
CA VAL A 221 -39.56 44.70 23.25
C VAL A 221 -39.58 43.80 24.51
N SER A 222 -39.50 44.48 25.66
CA SER A 222 -40.04 44.17 27.00
C SER A 222 -39.40 43.10 27.89
N GLY A 223 -39.01 43.54 29.10
CA GLY A 223 -39.36 42.82 30.34
C GLY A 223 -38.31 42.74 31.46
N GLN A 224 -38.30 43.75 32.34
CA GLN A 224 -37.87 43.70 33.77
C GLN A 224 -36.34 43.60 34.02
N ARG A 225 -35.69 44.37 34.90
CA ARG A 225 -36.10 45.24 36.03
C ARG A 225 -34.91 46.15 36.39
N LEU A 226 -35.26 47.37 36.82
CA LEU A 226 -34.46 48.44 37.46
C LEU A 226 -33.47 49.21 36.58
#